data_AF-A0CTY0-F1
#
_entry.id   AF-A0CTY0-F1
#
_cell.length_a   1.000
_cell.length_b   1.000
_cell.length_c   1.000
_cell.angle_alpha   90.00
_cell.angle_beta   90.00
_cell.angle_gamma   90.00
#
_symmetry.space_group_name_H-M   'P 1'
#
loop_
_entity.id
_entity.type
_entity.pdbx_description
1 polymer ?
#
loop_
_entity_poly.entity_id
_entity_poly.type
_entity_poly.pdbx_seq_one_letter_code
_entity_poly.pdbx_strand_id
1 'polypeptide(L)'
;MKSQSQHKRVCFETIQELEVYQMNQIAKRIKKVKIQITKNSDNLITFSQGNTILKKAYPCELQNNIDIFQNIEQIQNLEWQGEYGSNKRKLGMWIATWKGKQILGVGGYYKDEQKIGLWKQPIKNYWSQAQVYESGEYFEDQKCGRWNYIYKNKIIYQIQLIQQRRRII
;
A
#
# COMPACT_ATOMS: atom_id res chain seq x y z
N MET A 1 -6.44 47.56 12.41
CA MET A 1 -7.47 46.54 12.69
C MET A 1 -6.76 45.22 13.00
N LYS A 2 -6.88 44.68 14.21
CA LYS A 2 -6.26 43.40 14.61
C LYS A 2 -7.23 42.28 14.26
N SER A 3 -6.92 41.50 13.23
CA SER A 3 -7.67 40.29 12.87
C SER A 3 -7.50 39.24 13.99
N GLN A 4 -8.58 38.94 14.72
CA GLN A 4 -8.60 37.84 15.68
C GLN A 4 -8.71 36.52 14.91
N SER A 5 -7.57 35.82 14.77
CA SER A 5 -7.52 34.48 14.19
C SER A 5 -8.20 33.48 15.13
N GLN A 6 -9.41 33.05 14.78
CA GLN A 6 -10.09 31.95 15.47
C GLN A 6 -9.33 30.64 15.23
N HIS A 7 -8.71 30.08 16.27
CA HIS A 7 -8.13 28.74 16.23
C HIS A 7 -9.26 27.70 16.15
N LYS A 8 -9.59 27.25 14.93
CA LYS A 8 -10.43 26.06 14.74
C LYS A 8 -9.74 24.87 15.39
N ARG A 9 -10.37 24.25 16.40
CA ARG A 9 -9.93 22.97 16.95
C ARG A 9 -10.05 21.91 15.86
N VAL A 10 -8.93 21.29 15.51
CA VAL A 10 -8.91 20.14 14.59
C VAL A 10 -9.37 18.92 15.38
N CYS A 11 -10.53 18.36 15.02
CA CYS A 11 -11.02 17.12 15.60
C CYS A 11 -10.49 15.94 14.80
N PHE A 12 -10.03 14.89 15.50
CA PHE A 12 -9.59 13.63 14.91
C PHE A 12 -10.49 12.51 15.40
N GLU A 13 -10.94 11.67 14.47
CA GLU A 13 -11.69 10.46 14.76
C GLU A 13 -10.77 9.25 14.61
N THR A 14 -10.65 8.43 15.65
CA THR A 14 -9.92 7.16 15.56
C THR A 14 -10.78 6.15 14.81
N ILE A 15 -10.29 5.69 13.66
CA ILE A 15 -10.99 4.69 12.85
C ILE A 15 -10.67 3.28 13.34
N GLN A 16 -9.38 3.01 13.60
CA GLN A 16 -8.90 1.65 13.84
C GLN A 16 -7.55 1.65 14.58
N GLU A 17 -7.34 0.63 15.40
CA GLU A 17 -6.02 0.24 15.89
C GLU A 17 -5.56 -1.06 15.20
N LEU A 18 -4.30 -1.11 14.77
CA LEU A 18 -3.73 -2.26 14.07
C LEU A 18 -2.44 -2.74 14.74
N GLU A 19 -2.26 -4.06 14.81
CA GLU A 19 -0.97 -4.65 15.10
C GLU A 19 -0.17 -4.85 13.81
N VAL A 20 1.02 -4.27 13.77
CA VAL A 20 1.95 -4.38 12.64
C VAL A 20 3.32 -4.88 13.13
N TYR A 21 4.10 -5.43 12.22
CA TYR A 21 5.46 -5.88 12.45
C TYR A 21 6.45 -4.74 12.23
N GLN A 22 7.43 -4.66 13.13
CA GLN A 22 8.58 -3.78 13.05
C GLN A 22 9.83 -4.60 13.26
N MET A 23 10.79 -4.51 12.34
CA MET A 23 12.11 -5.11 12.57
C MET A 23 12.87 -4.29 13.61
N ASN A 24 13.28 -4.94 14.70
CA ASN A 24 14.25 -4.38 15.63
C ASN A 24 15.65 -4.69 15.09
N GLN A 25 16.33 -3.66 14.56
CA GLN A 25 17.65 -3.83 13.94
C GLN A 25 18.73 -4.26 14.94
N ILE A 26 18.66 -3.78 16.19
CA ILE A 26 19.63 -4.09 17.25
C ILE A 26 19.47 -5.56 17.67
N ALA A 27 18.24 -5.97 17.98
CA ALA A 27 17.94 -7.32 18.44
C ALA A 27 17.77 -8.34 17.30
N LYS A 28 17.89 -7.89 16.03
CA LYS A 28 17.66 -8.69 14.80
C LYS A 28 16.39 -9.55 14.87
N ARG A 29 15.31 -9.02 15.44
CA ARG A 29 14.05 -9.73 15.61
C ARG A 29 12.87 -8.86 15.22
N ILE A 30 11.82 -9.52 14.72
CA ILE A 30 10.56 -8.88 14.43
C ILE A 30 9.79 -8.71 15.75
N LYS A 31 9.28 -7.51 16.01
CA LYS A 31 8.35 -7.24 17.10
C LYS A 31 7.00 -6.77 16.56
N LYS A 32 5.92 -7.11 17.25
CA LYS A 32 4.60 -6.52 16.99
C LYS A 32 4.50 -5.16 17.68
N VAL A 33 3.91 -4.19 17.01
CA VAL A 33 3.63 -2.86 17.55
C VAL A 33 2.23 -2.43 17.16
N LYS A 34 1.60 -1.63 18.01
CA LYS A 34 0.28 -1.04 17.72
C LYS A 34 0.46 0.29 17.01
N ILE A 35 -0.35 0.52 15.99
CA ILE A 35 -0.50 1.81 15.31
C ILE A 35 -1.96 2.24 15.36
N GLN A 36 -2.18 3.55 15.33
CA GLN A 36 -3.50 4.16 15.25
C GLN A 36 -3.72 4.72 13.86
N ILE A 37 -4.91 4.48 13.32
CA ILE A 37 -5.41 5.08 12.10
C ILE A 37 -6.48 6.09 12.48
N THR A 38 -6.21 7.35 12.21
CA THR A 38 -7.16 8.44 12.46
C THR A 38 -7.54 9.14 11.17
N LYS A 39 -8.70 9.79 11.19
CA LYS A 39 -9.22 10.61 10.10
C LYS A 39 -9.54 12.00 10.61
N ASN A 40 -9.17 13.02 9.85
CA ASN A 40 -9.54 14.40 10.15
C ASN A 40 -10.78 14.85 9.36
N SER A 41 -11.22 16.09 9.59
CA SER A 41 -12.36 16.71 8.89
C SER A 41 -12.20 16.78 7.37
N ASP A 42 -10.97 16.81 6.86
CA ASP A 42 -10.66 16.86 5.43
C ASP A 42 -10.59 15.46 4.80
N ASN A 43 -10.98 14.43 5.55
CA ASN A 43 -10.84 13.02 5.22
C ASN A 43 -9.39 12.53 5.08
N LEU A 44 -8.39 13.29 5.53
CA LEU A 44 -7.00 12.86 5.55
C LEU A 44 -6.82 11.73 6.57
N ILE A 45 -6.32 10.59 6.10
CA ILE A 45 -6.00 9.44 6.93
C ILE A 45 -4.57 9.58 7.45
N THR A 46 -4.40 9.44 8.77
CA THR A 46 -3.09 9.49 9.43
C THR A 46 -2.81 8.17 10.12
N PHE A 47 -1.64 7.60 9.85
CA PHE A 47 -1.09 6.45 10.55
C PHE A 47 -0.11 6.97 11.60
N SER A 48 -0.28 6.62 12.86
CA SER A 48 0.61 7.05 13.95
C SER A 48 1.00 5.91 14.89
N GLN A 49 2.16 6.05 15.53
CA GLN A 49 2.63 5.19 16.62
C GLN A 49 2.96 6.08 17.82
N GLY A 50 2.08 6.04 18.84
CA GLY A 50 2.11 7.03 19.92
C GLY A 50 1.96 8.44 19.34
N ASN A 51 2.90 9.34 19.67
CA ASN A 51 2.90 10.73 19.19
C ASN A 51 3.61 10.94 17.84
N THR A 52 4.09 9.86 17.21
CA THR A 52 4.84 9.95 15.94
C THR A 52 3.92 9.65 14.76
N ILE A 53 3.83 10.57 13.81
CA ILE A 53 3.12 10.34 12.54
C ILE A 53 4.02 9.52 11.62
N LEU A 54 3.50 8.40 11.14
CA LEU A 54 4.19 7.48 10.23
C LEU A 54 3.88 7.78 8.76
N LYS A 55 2.61 8.07 8.45
CA LYS A 55 2.12 8.34 7.09
C LYS A 55 0.86 9.18 7.12
N LYS A 56 0.68 10.02 6.10
CA LYS A 56 -0.59 10.67 5.76
C LYS A 56 -1.00 10.23 4.36
N ALA A 57 -2.29 9.95 4.15
CA ALA A 57 -2.81 9.44 2.88
C ALA A 57 -4.25 9.92 2.68
N TYR A 58 -4.66 10.14 1.42
CA TYR A 58 -6.05 10.41 1.09
C TYR A 58 -6.85 9.10 0.94
N PRO A 59 -8.18 9.09 1.17
CA PRO A 59 -8.97 7.86 1.09
C PRO A 59 -8.94 7.18 -0.29
N CYS A 60 -8.81 7.96 -1.37
CA CYS A 60 -8.67 7.43 -2.73
C CYS A 60 -7.36 6.64 -2.95
N GLU A 61 -6.34 6.83 -2.11
CA GLU A 61 -5.12 6.02 -2.12
C GLU A 61 -5.33 4.65 -1.46
N LEU A 62 -6.37 4.51 -0.63
CA LEU A 62 -6.62 3.35 0.25
C LEU A 62 -7.74 2.43 -0.22
N GLN A 63 -8.48 2.79 -1.27
CA GLN A 63 -9.77 2.17 -1.66
C GLN A 63 -9.77 0.64 -1.83
N ASN A 64 -8.67 0.03 -2.28
CA ASN A 64 -8.61 -1.43 -2.46
C ASN A 64 -7.62 -2.13 -1.51
N ASN A 65 -6.93 -1.39 -0.63
CA ASN A 65 -5.84 -1.92 0.18
C ASN A 65 -5.73 -1.19 1.55
N ILE A 66 -6.78 -1.31 2.37
CA ILE A 66 -6.50 -1.69 3.77
C ILE A 66 -6.26 -3.21 3.81
N ASP A 67 -5.58 -3.77 2.81
CA ASP A 67 -4.71 -4.93 2.98
C ASP A 67 -3.56 -4.43 3.86
N ILE A 68 -3.93 -4.34 5.13
CA ILE A 68 -3.18 -4.11 6.35
C ILE A 68 -1.70 -4.13 6.02
N PHE A 69 -1.11 -2.94 5.90
CA PHE A 69 0.34 -2.83 5.93
C PHE A 69 0.80 -3.53 7.21
N GLN A 70 1.28 -4.76 7.07
CA GLN A 70 1.72 -5.56 8.20
C GLN A 70 3.14 -5.16 8.59
N ASN A 71 3.77 -4.24 7.86
CA ASN A 71 5.12 -3.80 8.12
C ASN A 71 5.19 -2.26 8.20
N ILE A 72 5.67 -1.75 9.35
CA ILE A 72 5.79 -0.30 9.58
C ILE A 72 6.72 0.39 8.59
N GLU A 73 7.76 -0.30 8.11
CA GLU A 73 8.71 0.24 7.14
C GLU A 73 8.03 0.46 5.78
N GLN A 74 7.08 -0.40 5.40
CA GLN A 74 6.27 -0.16 4.20
C GLN A 74 5.35 1.04 4.38
N ILE A 75 4.69 1.17 5.53
CA ILE A 75 3.83 2.32 5.83
C ILE A 75 4.60 3.62 5.61
N GLN A 76 5.81 3.70 6.20
CA GLN A 76 6.64 4.89 6.16
C GLN A 76 7.23 5.19 4.79
N ASN A 77 7.60 4.16 4.02
CA ASN A 77 8.51 4.36 2.89
C ASN A 77 7.93 3.98 1.52
N LEU A 78 6.87 3.17 1.46
CA LEU A 78 6.27 2.74 0.20
C LEU A 78 5.21 3.75 -0.25
N GLU A 79 5.38 4.28 -1.45
CA GLU A 79 4.39 5.12 -2.11
C GLU A 79 4.06 4.56 -3.49
N TRP A 80 2.83 4.83 -3.94
CA TRP A 80 2.36 4.48 -5.27
C TRP A 80 2.07 5.77 -6.02
N GLN A 81 2.63 5.91 -7.21
CA GLN A 81 2.46 7.08 -8.05
C GLN A 81 1.81 6.66 -9.36
N GLY A 82 0.84 7.44 -9.82
CA GLY A 82 0.10 7.20 -11.05
C GLY A 82 -0.95 8.27 -11.23
N GLU A 83 -1.75 8.12 -12.27
CA GLU A 83 -2.78 9.09 -12.62
C GLU A 83 -4.11 8.72 -11.99
N TYR A 84 -4.88 9.76 -11.67
CA TYR A 84 -6.24 9.64 -11.19
C TYR A 84 -7.19 10.22 -12.25
N GLY A 85 -8.28 9.51 -12.51
CA GLY A 85 -9.39 10.01 -13.33
C GLY A 85 -10.19 11.09 -12.62
N SER A 86 -11.16 11.66 -13.34
CA SER A 86 -12.07 12.70 -12.84
C SER A 86 -12.86 12.28 -11.59
N ASN A 87 -13.08 10.98 -11.41
CA ASN A 87 -13.74 10.39 -10.24
C ASN A 87 -12.78 10.01 -9.10
N LYS A 88 -11.52 10.47 -9.14
CA LYS A 88 -10.46 10.12 -8.17
C LYS A 88 -10.16 8.62 -8.10
N ARG A 89 -10.41 7.89 -9.18
CA ARG A 89 -10.04 6.47 -9.30
C ARG A 89 -8.78 6.32 -10.14
N LYS A 90 -8.06 5.23 -9.89
CA LYS A 90 -6.74 4.99 -10.49
C LYS A 90 -6.85 4.69 -11.97
N LEU A 91 -6.00 5.31 -12.78
CA LEU A 91 -5.92 5.09 -14.22
C LEU A 91 -4.46 4.95 -14.67
N GLY A 92 -4.27 4.28 -15.81
CA GLY A 92 -3.01 4.28 -16.52
C GLY A 92 -1.91 3.51 -15.81
N MET A 93 -0.66 3.92 -16.04
CA MET A 93 0.52 3.30 -15.45
C MET A 93 0.70 3.73 -14.00
N TRP A 94 0.97 2.76 -13.14
CA TRP A 94 1.27 2.97 -11.73
C TRP A 94 2.64 2.40 -11.40
N ILE A 95 3.44 3.16 -10.66
CA ILE A 95 4.78 2.78 -10.22
C ILE A 95 4.87 2.84 -8.69
N ALA A 96 5.74 2.03 -8.12
CA ALA A 96 6.07 2.10 -6.70
C ALA A 96 7.36 2.88 -6.47
N THR A 97 7.41 3.68 -5.40
CA THR A 97 8.63 4.29 -4.89
C THR A 97 8.90 3.82 -3.46
N TRP A 98 10.17 3.78 -3.08
CA TRP A 98 10.64 3.48 -1.74
C TRP A 98 11.56 4.60 -1.26
N LYS A 99 11.16 5.31 -0.19
CA LYS A 99 11.89 6.50 0.28
C LYS A 99 12.09 7.53 -0.84
N GLY A 100 11.04 7.75 -1.64
CA GLY A 100 11.06 8.67 -2.79
C GLY A 100 11.83 8.16 -4.02
N LYS A 101 12.46 6.97 -3.98
CA LYS A 101 13.17 6.40 -5.14
C LYS A 101 12.30 5.36 -5.85
N GLN A 102 12.14 5.48 -7.16
CA GLN A 102 11.40 4.50 -7.96
C GLN A 102 12.00 3.09 -7.80
N ILE A 103 11.13 2.10 -7.59
CA ILE A 103 11.52 0.69 -7.56
C ILE A 103 11.35 0.13 -8.98
N LEU A 104 12.47 -0.21 -9.64
CA LEU A 104 12.45 -0.58 -11.06
C LEU A 104 11.55 -1.79 -11.37
N GLY A 105 10.68 -1.58 -12.36
CA GLY A 105 9.73 -2.58 -12.84
C GLY A 105 8.62 -2.93 -11.86
N VAL A 106 8.52 -2.27 -10.70
CA VAL A 106 7.43 -2.47 -9.73
C VAL A 106 6.32 -1.49 -10.06
N GLY A 107 5.14 -2.04 -10.34
CA GLY A 107 4.10 -1.30 -11.02
C GLY A 107 3.12 -2.22 -11.73
N GLY A 108 2.19 -1.58 -12.43
CA GLY A 108 1.26 -2.21 -13.35
C GLY A 108 0.31 -1.18 -13.93
N TYR A 109 -0.72 -1.67 -14.62
CA TYR A 109 -1.65 -0.81 -15.35
C TYR A 109 -3.07 -0.94 -14.79
N TYR A 110 -3.73 0.21 -14.63
CA TYR A 110 -5.15 0.31 -14.33
C TYR A 110 -5.93 0.66 -15.61
N LYS A 111 -6.93 -0.15 -15.94
CA LYS A 111 -7.89 0.11 -17.01
C LYS A 111 -9.29 0.02 -16.42
N ASP A 112 -10.12 1.03 -16.71
CA ASP A 112 -11.47 1.12 -16.16
C ASP A 112 -11.47 0.92 -14.64
N GLU A 113 -10.44 1.49 -13.99
CA GLU A 113 -10.23 1.53 -12.54
C GLU A 113 -9.86 0.19 -11.89
N GLN A 114 -9.64 -0.83 -12.71
CA GLN A 114 -9.28 -2.17 -12.27
C GLN A 114 -7.85 -2.49 -12.68
N LYS A 115 -7.13 -3.22 -11.83
CA LYS A 115 -5.83 -3.77 -12.20
C LYS A 115 -6.01 -4.76 -13.34
N ILE A 116 -5.22 -4.57 -14.39
CA ILE A 116 -5.17 -5.49 -15.53
C ILE A 116 -3.73 -5.81 -15.92
N GLY A 117 -3.55 -6.96 -16.57
CA GLY A 117 -2.28 -7.36 -17.17
C GLY A 117 -1.20 -7.67 -16.13
N LEU A 118 0.06 -7.49 -16.52
CA LEU A 118 1.20 -7.81 -15.67
C LEU A 118 1.36 -6.79 -14.54
N TRP A 119 1.50 -7.30 -13.33
CA TRP A 119 1.87 -6.53 -12.16
C TRP A 119 3.11 -7.12 -11.51
N LYS A 120 3.91 -6.24 -10.93
CA LYS A 120 4.97 -6.58 -9.98
C LYS A 120 4.77 -5.71 -8.75
N GLN A 121 4.63 -6.31 -7.59
CA GLN A 121 4.37 -5.59 -6.34
C GLN A 121 5.21 -6.12 -5.18
N PRO A 122 5.56 -5.28 -4.19
CA PRO A 122 6.24 -5.73 -2.99
C PRO A 122 5.37 -6.73 -2.23
N ILE A 123 5.97 -7.77 -1.63
CA ILE A 123 5.21 -8.69 -0.76
C ILE A 123 4.67 -7.96 0.49
N LYS A 124 3.70 -8.59 1.18
CA LYS A 124 3.04 -8.03 2.38
C LYS A 124 3.99 -7.61 3.52
N ASN A 125 5.16 -8.23 3.62
CA ASN A 125 6.18 -7.90 4.63
C ASN A 125 7.47 -7.36 4.00
N TYR A 126 7.36 -6.66 2.87
CA TYR A 126 8.52 -6.08 2.21
C TYR A 126 9.25 -5.10 3.15
N TRP A 127 10.57 -5.10 3.05
CA TRP A 127 11.45 -4.19 3.77
C TRP A 127 12.75 -4.04 2.98
N SER A 128 13.52 -3.02 3.30
CA SER A 128 14.70 -2.62 2.53
C SER A 128 15.74 -3.73 2.33
N GLN A 129 15.82 -4.71 3.23
CA GLN A 129 16.79 -5.81 3.15
C GLN A 129 16.30 -7.03 2.39
N ALA A 130 15.01 -7.39 2.48
CA ALA A 130 14.51 -8.57 1.78
C ALA A 130 14.23 -8.31 0.30
N GLN A 131 13.70 -7.14 -0.07
CA GLN A 131 13.43 -6.80 -1.47
C GLN A 131 12.72 -7.90 -2.29
N VAL A 132 11.75 -8.60 -1.69
CA VAL A 132 11.00 -9.67 -2.36
C VAL A 132 9.75 -9.08 -3.01
N TYR A 133 9.55 -9.41 -4.27
CA TYR A 133 8.39 -8.98 -5.04
C TYR A 133 7.55 -10.19 -5.44
N GLU A 134 6.26 -10.00 -5.62
CA GLU A 134 5.40 -10.92 -6.32
C GLU A 134 5.06 -10.34 -7.70
N SER A 135 5.05 -11.19 -8.73
CA SER A 135 4.73 -10.78 -10.08
C SER A 135 3.87 -11.81 -10.79
N GLY A 136 2.84 -11.35 -11.47
CA GLY A 136 1.88 -12.17 -12.18
C GLY A 136 0.84 -11.32 -12.87
N GLU A 137 -0.22 -11.95 -13.35
CA GLU A 137 -1.29 -11.26 -14.08
C GLU A 137 -2.47 -10.94 -13.18
N TYR A 138 -3.04 -9.76 -13.38
CA TYR A 138 -4.34 -9.36 -12.89
C TYR A 138 -5.35 -9.37 -14.03
N PHE A 139 -6.56 -9.81 -13.73
CA PHE A 139 -7.74 -9.63 -14.56
C PHE A 139 -8.87 -9.14 -13.66
N GLU A 140 -9.37 -7.93 -13.90
CA GLU A 140 -10.45 -7.31 -13.13
C GLU A 140 -10.18 -7.31 -11.61
N ASP A 141 -9.02 -6.78 -11.20
CA ASP A 141 -8.52 -6.78 -9.81
C ASP A 141 -8.26 -8.16 -9.17
N GLN A 142 -8.49 -9.26 -9.89
CA GLN A 142 -8.20 -10.60 -9.42
C GLN A 142 -6.84 -11.10 -9.93
N LYS A 143 -6.01 -11.59 -9.00
CA LYS A 143 -4.79 -12.32 -9.36
C LYS A 143 -5.16 -13.58 -10.12
N CYS A 144 -4.57 -13.80 -11.29
CA CYS A 144 -4.82 -14.98 -12.09
C CYS A 144 -3.52 -15.59 -12.65
N GLY A 145 -3.62 -16.83 -13.15
CA GLY A 145 -2.50 -17.50 -13.79
C GLY A 145 -1.34 -17.81 -12.84
N ARG A 146 -0.12 -17.57 -13.31
CA ARG A 146 1.13 -17.85 -12.58
C ARG A 146 1.60 -16.62 -11.83
N TRP A 147 1.93 -16.81 -10.55
CA TRP A 147 2.49 -15.78 -9.69
C TRP A 147 3.86 -16.21 -9.17
N ASN A 148 4.88 -15.42 -9.49
CA ASN A 148 6.26 -15.65 -9.13
C ASN A 148 6.66 -14.76 -7.97
N TYR A 149 7.36 -15.31 -6.98
CA TYR A 149 8.06 -14.55 -5.95
C TYR A 149 9.51 -14.40 -6.37
N ILE A 150 9.98 -13.15 -6.43
CA ILE A 150 11.24 -12.77 -7.03
C ILE A 150 12.14 -12.13 -5.97
N TYR A 151 13.35 -12.65 -5.81
CA TYR A 151 14.41 -12.09 -4.98
C TYR A 151 15.70 -11.97 -5.79
N LYS A 152 16.33 -10.79 -5.80
CA LYS A 152 17.56 -10.53 -6.60
C LYS A 152 17.44 -11.00 -8.06
N ASN A 153 16.31 -10.68 -8.70
CA ASN A 153 15.97 -11.07 -10.07
C ASN A 153 15.91 -12.59 -10.33
N LYS A 154 15.77 -13.41 -9.28
CA LYS A 154 15.56 -14.86 -9.38
C LYS A 154 14.19 -15.23 -8.83
N ILE A 155 13.49 -16.12 -9.52
CA ILE A 155 12.27 -16.73 -8.99
C ILE A 155 12.68 -17.67 -7.85
N ILE A 156 12.15 -17.42 -6.65
CA ILE A 156 12.41 -18.24 -5.47
C ILE A 156 11.22 -19.13 -5.10
N TYR A 157 10.03 -18.78 -5.60
CA TYR A 157 8.81 -19.54 -5.39
C TYR A 157 7.79 -19.19 -6.48
N GLN A 158 6.92 -20.13 -6.83
CA GLN A 158 5.88 -19.94 -7.84
C GLN A 158 4.58 -20.59 -7.38
N ILE A 159 3.47 -19.91 -7.61
CA ILE A 159 2.12 -20.42 -7.37
C ILE A 159 1.29 -20.33 -8.65
N GLN A 160 0.49 -21.36 -8.91
CA GLN A 160 -0.50 -21.38 -9.99
C GLN A 160 -1.87 -21.15 -9.36
N LEU A 161 -2.52 -20.05 -9.73
CA LEU A 161 -3.89 -19.74 -9.32
C LEU A 161 -4.85 -20.36 -10.32
N ILE A 162 -5.78 -21.19 -9.83
CA ILE A 162 -6.86 -21.75 -10.63
C ILE A 162 -7.91 -20.66 -10.78
N GLN A 163 -8.13 -20.16 -12.01
CA GLN A 163 -9.27 -19.30 -12.27
C GLN A 163 -10.55 -20.13 -12.03
N GLN A 164 -11.38 -19.70 -11.08
CA GLN A 164 -12.73 -20.22 -10.99
C GLN A 164 -13.45 -19.78 -12.27
N ARG A 165 -13.56 -20.68 -13.25
CA ARG A 165 -14.38 -20.46 -14.44
C ARG A 165 -15.80 -20.26 -13.94
N ARG A 166 -16.26 -19.02 -13.83
CA ARG A 166 -17.69 -18.73 -13.78
C ARG A 166 -18.23 -19.24 -15.11
N ARG A 167 -18.84 -20.43 -15.09
CA ARG A 167 -19.70 -20.86 -16.19
C ARG A 167 -20.83 -19.84 -16.22
N ILE A 168 -20.77 -18.93 -17.19
CA ILE A 168 -21.92 -18.12 -17.55
C ILE A 168 -22.92 -19.14 -18.10
N ILE A 169 -23.98 -19.42 -17.34
CA ILE A 169 -25.13 -20.22 -17.76
C ILE A 169 -26.12 -19.26 -18.41
#